data_AF-A0AAD6KN96-F1
#
_entry.id   AF-A0AAD6KN96-F1
#
_cell.length_a   1.000
_cell.length_b   1.000
_cell.length_c   1.000
_cell.angle_alpha   90.00
_cell.angle_beta   90.00
_cell.angle_gamma   90.00
#
_symmetry.space_group_name_H-M   'P 1'
#
loop_
_entity.id
_entity.type
_entity.pdbx_description
1 polymer ?
#
loop_
_entity_poly.entity_id
_entity_poly.type
_entity_poly.pdbx_seq_one_letter_code
_entity_poly.pdbx_strand_id
1 'polypeptide(L)'
;MLWARLQFEDRGFSYCPHGVIFVLEKASLEVAKVGKNYQIFNSEEHANFLRRNNKNPANYRPDIIYEALLSILDSPLNKAGCLRAVYVKTDKGVLFEVKPYVRIPRTCKRFAGIM
;
A
#
# COMPACT_ATOMS: atom_id res chain seq x y z
N MET A 1 -18.72 10.51 -17.46
CA MET A 1 -19.29 10.13 -16.14
C MET A 1 -20.13 8.85 -16.18
N LEU A 2 -20.97 8.60 -17.19
CA LEU A 2 -21.76 7.34 -17.27
C LEU A 2 -20.91 6.05 -17.30
N TRP A 3 -19.72 6.08 -17.92
CA TRP A 3 -18.86 4.90 -18.02
C TRP A 3 -18.26 4.43 -16.68
N ALA A 4 -18.02 5.35 -15.73
CA ALA A 4 -17.56 5.01 -14.38
C ALA A 4 -18.70 4.43 -13.52
N ARG A 5 -19.95 4.77 -13.84
CA ARG A 5 -21.16 4.35 -13.14
C ARG A 5 -21.50 2.87 -13.40
N LEU A 6 -21.41 2.43 -14.66
CA LEU A 6 -21.63 1.02 -15.04
C LEU A 6 -20.66 0.06 -14.35
N GLN A 7 -19.38 0.43 -14.22
CA GLN A 7 -18.36 -0.39 -13.55
C GLN A 7 -18.58 -0.59 -12.03
N PHE A 8 -19.35 0.30 -11.39
CA PHE A 8 -19.66 0.29 -9.95
C PHE A 8 -20.99 -0.41 -9.65
N GLU A 9 -22.05 -0.16 -10.44
CA GLU A 9 -23.37 -0.76 -10.28
C GLU A 9 -23.35 -2.30 -10.50
N ASP A 10 -22.53 -2.81 -11.43
CA ASP A 10 -22.40 -4.26 -11.69
C ASP A 10 -21.74 -5.05 -10.53
N ARG A 11 -21.19 -4.37 -9.51
CA ARG A 11 -20.43 -5.00 -8.41
C ARG A 11 -21.06 -4.87 -7.03
N GLY A 12 -22.33 -4.46 -6.95
CA GLY A 12 -23.08 -4.42 -5.69
C GLY A 12 -22.67 -3.29 -4.74
N PHE A 13 -21.96 -2.28 -5.24
CA PHE A 13 -21.60 -1.09 -4.46
C PHE A 13 -22.64 0.01 -4.66
N SER A 14 -23.20 0.50 -3.55
CA SER A 14 -24.07 1.67 -3.52
C SER A 14 -23.31 2.91 -4.00
N TYR A 15 -23.91 3.70 -4.91
CA TYR A 15 -23.30 4.95 -5.37
C TYR A 15 -23.14 5.94 -4.20
N CYS A 16 -21.90 6.24 -3.83
CA CYS A 16 -21.58 7.16 -2.75
C CYS A 16 -21.20 8.53 -3.35
N PRO A 17 -22.09 9.54 -3.30
CA PRO A 17 -21.87 10.83 -3.96
C PRO A 17 -20.67 11.58 -3.38
N HIS A 18 -20.40 11.40 -2.09
CA HIS A 18 -19.23 11.93 -1.39
C HIS A 18 -18.31 10.77 -0.99
N GLY A 19 -17.32 10.50 -1.82
CA GLY A 19 -16.34 9.45 -1.55
C GLY A 19 -15.05 10.02 -0.99
N VAL A 20 -14.34 9.21 -0.21
CA VAL A 20 -13.10 9.56 0.48
C VAL A 20 -11.90 9.10 -0.34
N ILE A 21 -10.84 9.91 -0.30
CA ILE A 21 -9.52 9.57 -0.85
C ILE A 21 -8.53 9.58 0.31
N PHE A 22 -7.75 8.51 0.43
CA PHE A 22 -6.63 8.46 1.37
C PHE A 22 -5.33 8.75 0.64
N VAL A 23 -4.42 9.48 1.29
CA VAL A 23 -3.05 9.69 0.81
C VAL A 23 -2.10 9.27 1.92
N LEU A 24 -1.38 8.19 1.71
CA LEU A 24 -0.31 7.70 2.58
C LEU A 24 1.00 8.33 2.12
N GLU A 25 1.42 9.38 2.80
CA GLU A 25 2.67 10.08 2.56
C GLU A 25 3.85 9.40 3.28
N LYS A 26 5.06 9.61 2.75
CA LYS A 26 6.31 9.13 3.35
C LYS A 26 6.32 7.62 3.63
N ALA A 27 5.85 6.86 2.63
CA ALA A 27 5.83 5.41 2.70
C ALA A 27 7.25 4.84 2.57
N SER A 28 7.69 4.11 3.61
CA SER A 28 8.97 3.38 3.64
C SER A 28 8.93 2.13 2.76
N LEU A 29 8.81 2.32 1.44
CA LEU A 29 8.87 1.27 0.42
C LEU A 29 10.10 1.53 -0.46
N GLU A 30 11.24 0.97 -0.08
CA GLU A 30 12.49 1.04 -0.84
C GLU A 30 12.92 -0.37 -1.27
N VAL A 31 12.99 -0.59 -2.58
CA VAL A 31 13.56 -1.82 -3.16
C VAL A 31 15.07 -1.70 -3.22
N ALA A 32 15.77 -2.75 -2.81
CA ALA A 32 17.20 -2.86 -2.94
C ALA A 32 17.64 -4.29 -3.26
N LYS A 33 18.83 -4.40 -3.84
CA LYS A 33 19.46 -5.69 -4.13
C LYS A 33 20.18 -6.20 -2.89
N VAL A 34 19.66 -7.25 -2.27
CA VAL A 34 20.28 -7.95 -1.13
C VAL A 34 20.78 -9.30 -1.64
N GLY A 35 22.09 -9.42 -1.82
CA GLY A 35 22.69 -10.58 -2.46
C GLY A 35 22.31 -10.68 -3.95
N LYS A 36 21.59 -11.75 -4.32
CA LYS A 36 21.14 -12.00 -5.70
C LYS A 36 19.72 -11.52 -5.99
N ASN A 37 18.93 -11.19 -4.97
CA ASN A 37 17.51 -10.92 -5.10
C ASN A 37 17.20 -9.43 -4.83
N TYR A 38 16.18 -8.91 -5.50
CA TYR A 38 15.58 -7.62 -5.18
C TYR A 38 14.50 -7.82 -4.10
N GLN A 39 14.61 -7.06 -3.01
CA GLN A 39 13.72 -7.14 -1.87
C GLN A 39 13.44 -5.74 -1.34
N ILE A 40 12.26 -5.52 -0.77
CA ILE A 40 11.97 -4.31 -0.03
C ILE A 40 12.69 -4.33 1.32
N PHE A 41 13.26 -3.21 1.71
CA PHE A 41 13.91 -3.11 3.01
C PHE A 41 12.93 -3.27 4.18
N ASN A 42 13.32 -4.08 5.15
CA ASN A 42 12.60 -4.33 6.38
C ASN A 42 13.58 -4.21 7.56
N SER A 43 13.12 -3.56 8.64
CA SER A 43 13.92 -3.28 9.82
C SER A 43 14.44 -4.52 10.54
N GLU A 44 13.70 -5.63 10.49
CA GLU A 44 14.06 -6.89 11.16
C GLU A 44 14.92 -7.77 10.25
N GLU A 45 14.42 -8.12 9.07
CA GLU A 45 15.10 -9.07 8.17
C GLU A 45 16.41 -8.52 7.60
N HIS A 46 16.53 -7.20 7.48
CA HIS A 46 17.67 -6.55 6.84
C HIS A 46 18.48 -5.64 7.77
N ALA A 47 18.29 -5.74 9.09
CA ALA A 47 18.99 -4.93 10.09
C ALA A 47 20.51 -4.90 9.89
N ASN A 48 21.13 -6.07 9.75
CA ASN A 48 22.59 -6.20 9.60
C ASN A 48 23.09 -5.62 8.28
N PHE A 49 22.35 -5.82 7.19
CA PHE A 49 22.68 -5.25 5.88
C PHE A 49 22.59 -3.72 5.91
N LEU A 50 21.53 -3.18 6.52
CA LEU A 50 21.32 -1.73 6.64
C LEU A 50 22.42 -1.07 7.49
N ARG A 51 22.75 -1.65 8.64
CA ARG A 51 23.84 -1.15 9.50
C ARG A 51 25.19 -1.10 8.78
N ARG A 52 25.53 -2.14 7.99
CA ARG A 52 26.77 -2.17 7.18
C ARG A 52 26.81 -1.09 6.10
N ASN A 53 25.65 -0.63 5.64
CA ASN A 53 25.52 0.44 4.65
C ASN A 53 25.24 1.80 5.29
N ASN A 54 25.55 1.99 6.58
CA ASN A 54 25.31 3.23 7.34
C ASN A 54 23.84 3.72 7.29
N LYS A 55 22.89 2.79 7.18
CA LYS A 55 21.46 3.06 7.18
C LYS A 55 20.85 2.63 8.52
N ASN A 56 19.98 3.47 9.09
CA ASN A 56 19.27 3.14 10.33
C ASN A 56 18.11 2.17 10.04
N PRO A 57 18.11 0.93 10.58
CA PRO A 57 17.02 -0.02 10.36
C PRO A 57 15.64 0.49 10.77
N ALA A 58 15.56 1.37 11.78
CA ALA A 58 14.29 1.89 12.28
C ALA A 58 13.50 2.69 11.23
N ASN A 59 14.17 3.21 10.19
CA ASN A 59 13.53 3.96 9.12
C ASN A 59 12.89 3.06 8.06
N TYR A 60 13.10 1.74 8.12
CA TYR A 60 12.68 0.78 7.11
C TYR A 60 11.51 -0.07 7.58
N ARG A 61 10.32 0.53 7.60
CA ARG A 61 9.10 -0.03 8.20
C ARG A 61 7.96 -0.21 7.17
N PRO A 62 8.10 -1.15 6.23
CA PRO A 62 7.07 -1.43 5.22
C PRO A 62 5.77 -1.97 5.84
N ASP A 63 5.86 -2.54 7.05
CA ASP A 63 4.73 -3.04 7.84
C ASP A 63 3.71 -1.94 8.18
N ILE A 64 4.14 -0.69 8.41
CA ILE A 64 3.23 0.41 8.71
C ILE A 64 2.28 0.67 7.54
N ILE A 65 2.81 0.69 6.32
CA ILE A 65 2.02 0.92 5.10
C ILE A 65 1.15 -0.29 4.78
N TYR A 66 1.69 -1.50 4.99
CA TYR A 66 0.94 -2.74 4.86
C TYR A 66 -0.30 -2.77 5.77
N GLU A 67 -0.14 -2.47 7.06
CA GLU A 67 -1.24 -2.46 8.04
C GLU A 67 -2.25 -1.34 7.73
N ALA A 68 -1.76 -0.16 7.33
CA ALA A 68 -2.62 0.96 6.94
C ALA A 68 -3.49 0.60 5.72
N LEU A 69 -2.89 0.01 4.69
CA LEU A 69 -3.61 -0.40 3.49
C LEU A 69 -4.63 -1.50 3.77
N LEU A 70 -4.30 -2.50 4.59
CA LEU A 70 -5.26 -3.51 5.03
C LEU A 70 -6.42 -2.87 5.79
N SER A 71 -6.13 -2.01 6.75
CA SER A 71 -7.14 -1.33 7.56
C SER A 71 -8.10 -0.49 6.71
N ILE A 72 -7.58 0.26 5.73
CA ILE A 72 -8.39 1.07 4.82
C ILE A 72 -9.24 0.18 3.90
N LEU A 73 -8.66 -0.85 3.29
CA LEU A 73 -9.37 -1.69 2.32
C LEU A 73 -10.38 -2.65 2.99
N ASP A 74 -10.18 -3.04 4.25
CA ASP A 74 -11.15 -3.85 4.98
C ASP A 74 -12.23 -3.03 5.70
N SER A 75 -12.06 -1.70 5.72
CA SER A 75 -12.97 -0.80 6.41
C SER A 75 -14.42 -0.91 5.90
N PRO A 76 -15.42 -0.66 6.76
CA PRO A 76 -16.81 -0.52 6.31
C PRO A 76 -16.98 0.54 5.21
N LEU A 77 -16.12 1.57 5.20
CA LEU A 77 -16.10 2.61 4.18
C LEU A 77 -15.79 2.06 2.79
N ASN A 78 -14.81 1.16 2.67
CA ASN A 78 -14.52 0.48 1.41
C ASN A 78 -15.68 -0.43 1.01
N LYS A 79 -16.22 -1.20 1.96
CA LYS A 79 -17.36 -2.12 1.74
C LYS A 79 -18.64 -1.39 1.33
N ALA A 80 -18.83 -0.14 1.77
CA ALA A 80 -19.95 0.71 1.38
C ALA A 80 -19.77 1.38 0.01
N GLY A 81 -18.63 1.18 -0.68
CA GLY A 81 -18.36 1.79 -1.98
C GLY A 81 -18.00 3.28 -1.90
N CYS A 82 -17.70 3.79 -0.71
CA CYS A 82 -17.37 5.20 -0.49
C CYS A 82 -15.86 5.49 -0.55
N LEU A 83 -15.01 4.46 -0.65
CA LEU A 83 -13.59 4.63 -0.92
C LEU A 83 -13.37 4.82 -2.42
N ARG A 84 -12.87 5.99 -2.84
CA ARG A 84 -12.60 6.28 -4.26
C ARG A 84 -11.23 5.75 -4.69
N ALA A 85 -10.21 6.06 -3.90
CA ALA A 85 -8.83 5.67 -4.17
C ALA A 85 -8.00 5.76 -2.89
N VAL A 86 -6.93 4.98 -2.85
CA VAL A 86 -5.84 5.18 -1.89
C VAL A 86 -4.59 5.50 -2.70
N TYR A 87 -3.95 6.62 -2.40
CA TYR A 87 -2.66 6.97 -2.98
C TYR A 87 -1.57 6.68 -1.97
N VAL A 88 -0.45 6.15 -2.44
CA VAL A 88 0.73 5.91 -1.62
C VAL A 88 1.91 6.63 -2.27
N LYS A 89 2.54 7.52 -1.50
CA LYS A 89 3.73 8.23 -1.91
C LYS A 89 4.91 7.78 -1.08
N THR A 90 5.91 7.19 -1.74
CA THR A 90 7.12 6.71 -1.06
C THR A 90 8.06 7.85 -0.68
N ASP A 91 8.96 7.60 0.26
CA ASP A 91 10.02 8.55 0.63
C ASP A 91 10.92 8.93 -0.54
N LYS A 92 10.99 8.09 -1.57
CA LYS A 92 11.72 8.36 -2.82
C LYS A 92 10.89 9.11 -3.87
N GLY A 93 9.69 9.55 -3.51
CA GLY A 93 8.82 10.36 -4.38
C GLY A 93 8.01 9.56 -5.41
N VAL A 94 7.99 8.22 -5.31
CA VAL A 94 7.14 7.41 -6.19
C VAL A 94 5.71 7.47 -5.69
N LEU A 95 4.78 7.89 -6.54
CA LEU A 95 3.35 7.95 -6.24
C LEU A 95 2.62 6.86 -7.04
N PHE A 96 1.85 6.03 -6.35
CA PHE A 96 1.00 5.04 -6.99
C PHE A 96 -0.42 5.00 -6.39
N GLU A 97 -1.37 4.56 -7.19
CA GLU A 97 -2.78 4.41 -6.81
C GLU A 97 -3.08 2.94 -6.50
N VAL A 98 -3.67 2.69 -5.33
CA VAL A 98 -4.25 1.42 -4.93
C VAL A 98 -5.76 1.51 -5.11
N LYS A 99 -6.29 0.66 -6.00
CA LYS A 99 -7.72 0.63 -6.30
C LYS A 99 -8.51 -0.02 -5.15
N PRO A 100 -9.73 0.44 -4.86
CA PRO A 100 -10.56 -0.07 -3.74
C PRO A 100 -10.86 -1.58 -3.79
N TYR A 101 -10.84 -2.17 -4.99
CA TYR A 101 -11.11 -3.59 -5.24
C TYR A 101 -9.86 -4.49 -5.21
N VAL A 102 -8.68 -3.93 -4.96
CA VAL A 102 -7.45 -4.72 -4.86
C VAL A 102 -7.49 -5.60 -3.62
N ARG A 103 -7.17 -6.88 -3.77
CA ARG A 103 -6.94 -7.79 -2.65
C ARG A 103 -5.47 -7.79 -2.29
N ILE A 104 -5.14 -7.08 -1.21
CA ILE A 104 -3.79 -7.07 -0.68
C ILE A 104 -3.50 -8.42 0.00
N PRO A 105 -2.29 -9.00 -0.19
CA PRO A 105 -1.89 -10.21 0.52
C PRO A 105 -2.05 -10.06 2.03
N ARG A 106 -2.45 -11.13 2.73
CA ARG A 106 -2.69 -11.13 4.19
C ARG A 106 -1.43 -11.33 5.03
N THR A 107 -0.25 -11.29 4.43
CA THR A 107 1.03 -11.34 5.15
C THR A 107 1.98 -10.28 4.60
N CYS A 108 2.71 -9.60 5.51
CA CYS A 108 3.66 -8.56 5.14
C CYS A 108 4.75 -9.08 4.18
N LYS A 109 5.22 -10.34 4.35
CA LYS A 109 6.19 -10.95 3.43
C LYS A 109 5.68 -11.08 1.99
N ARG A 110 4.41 -11.47 1.80
CA ARG A 110 3.83 -11.56 0.45
C ARG A 110 3.56 -10.18 -0.12
N PHE A 111 3.13 -9.23 0.71
CA PHE A 111 2.99 -7.83 0.33
C PHE A 111 4.32 -7.26 -0.18
N ALA A 112 5.42 -7.50 0.55
CA ALA A 112 6.76 -7.05 0.17
C ALA A 112 7.28 -7.70 -1.13
N GLY A 113 6.70 -8.82 -1.56
CA GLY A 113 7.08 -9.49 -2.82
C GLY A 113 6.31 -8.99 -4.05
N ILE A 114 5.20 -8.28 -3.88
CA ILE A 114 4.39 -7.73 -4.99
C ILE A 114 4.62 -6.22 -5.20
N MET A 115 5.27 -5.58 -4.24
CA MET A 115 5.66 -4.17 -4.26
C MET A 115 7.11 -4.03 -4.70
#